data_AF-A0A3D4T8I5-F1
#
_entry.id   AF-A0A3D4T8I5-F1
#
_cell.length_a   1.000
_cell.length_b   1.000
_cell.length_c   1.000
_cell.angle_alpha   90.00
_cell.angle_beta   90.00
_cell.angle_gamma   90.00
#
_symmetry.space_group_name_H-M   'P 1'
#
loop_
_entity.id
_entity.type
_entity.pdbx_description
1 polymer ?
#
loop_
_entity_poly.entity_id
_entity_poly.type
_entity_poly.pdbx_seq_one_letter_code
_entity_poly.pdbx_strand_id
1 'polypeptide(L)' 'ETAVFFYKCDNYYNKAAEGGFMYNDSALNIDWQIPADAVLLSDKDKILPSFTEAIKTLNF' A
#
# COMPACT_ATOMS: atom_id res chain seq x y z
N GLU A 1 -22.92 -0.48 -2.80
CA GLU A 1 -22.41 -1.87 -2.73
C GLU A 1 -21.37 -1.95 -1.63
N THR A 2 -21.16 -3.12 -1.01
CA THR A 2 -20.25 -3.29 0.15
C THR A 2 -19.31 -4.46 -0.11
N ALA A 3 -18.00 -4.24 0.04
CA ALA A 3 -17.02 -5.31 0.10
C ALA A 3 -16.65 -5.59 1.56
N VAL A 4 -16.52 -6.86 1.93
CA VAL A 4 -16.03 -7.28 3.25
C VAL A 4 -14.80 -8.16 3.08
N PHE A 5 -13.72 -7.81 3.76
CA PHE A 5 -12.42 -8.47 3.66
C PHE A 5 -12.04 -9.13 4.98
N PHE A 6 -11.58 -10.39 4.92
CA PHE A 6 -11.13 -11.16 6.08
C PHE A 6 -9.84 -11.92 5.74
N TYR A 7 -8.90 -11.96 6.67
CA TYR A 7 -7.64 -12.69 6.54
C TYR A 7 -7.17 -13.23 7.90
N LYS A 8 -6.33 -14.26 7.88
CA LYS A 8 -5.67 -14.81 9.07
C LYS A 8 -4.21 -14.35 9.09
N CYS A 9 -3.69 -14.08 10.28
CA CYS A 9 -2.28 -13.72 10.49
C CYS A 9 -1.56 -14.82 11.27
N ASP A 10 -0.25 -14.91 11.10
CA ASP A 10 0.63 -15.72 11.95
C ASP A 10 1.01 -15.01 13.26
N ASN A 11 0.89 -13.67 13.32
CA ASN A 11 1.24 -12.83 14.46
C ASN A 11 0.22 -11.69 14.71
N TYR A 12 0.33 -11.05 15.87
CA TYR A 12 -0.44 -9.86 16.21
C TYR A 12 0.03 -8.62 15.44
N TYR A 13 -0.89 -7.66 15.25
CA TYR A 13 -0.60 -6.39 14.57
C TYR A 13 0.48 -5.57 15.30
N ASN A 14 1.48 -5.12 14.56
CA ASN A 14 2.52 -4.20 15.03
C ASN A 14 2.79 -3.11 13.98
N LYS A 15 2.22 -1.92 14.19
CA LYS A 15 2.33 -0.77 13.28
C LYS A 15 3.78 -0.38 12.95
N ALA A 16 4.71 -0.53 13.89
CA ALA A 16 6.10 -0.15 13.70
C ALA A 16 6.87 -1.14 12.80
N ALA A 17 6.34 -2.35 12.62
CA ALA A 17 6.90 -3.36 11.73
C ALA A 17 6.31 -3.30 10.31
N GLU A 18 5.39 -2.38 10.02
CA GLU A 18 4.81 -2.23 8.69
C GLU A 18 5.69 -1.35 7.80
N GLY A 19 5.91 -1.82 6.57
CA GLY A 19 6.49 -1.04 5.47
C GLY A 19 5.49 -0.85 4.34
N GLY A 20 5.79 0.06 3.42
CA GLY A 20 4.95 0.26 2.24
C GLY A 20 5.57 1.23 1.23
N PHE A 21 4.95 1.29 0.06
CA PHE A 21 5.24 2.23 -1.02
C PHE A 21 3.92 2.67 -1.65
N MET A 22 3.96 3.75 -2.43
CA MET A 22 2.76 4.31 -3.07
C MET A 22 2.10 3.31 -4.02
N TYR A 23 0.77 3.20 -3.95
CA TYR A 23 0.00 2.22 -4.72
C TYR A 23 0.07 2.45 -6.25
N ASN A 24 0.26 3.69 -6.69
CA ASN A 24 0.26 4.13 -8.08
C ASN A 24 1.66 4.42 -8.62
N ASP A 25 2.69 3.77 -8.07
CA ASP A 25 4.03 3.92 -8.59
C ASP A 25 4.11 3.42 -10.06
N SER A 26 4.57 4.30 -10.95
CA SER A 26 4.67 3.99 -12.39
C SER A 26 5.64 2.87 -12.70
N ALA A 27 6.63 2.61 -11.85
CA ALA A 27 7.59 1.53 -12.05
C ALA A 27 6.93 0.13 -11.96
N LEU A 28 5.80 0.02 -11.26
CA LEU A 28 5.05 -1.23 -11.13
C LEU A 28 4.03 -1.43 -12.25
N ASN A 29 3.66 -0.37 -12.97
CA ASN A 29 2.75 -0.40 -14.13
C ASN A 29 1.46 -1.21 -13.88
N ILE A 30 0.83 -1.02 -12.71
CA ILE A 30 -0.41 -1.70 -12.32
C ILE A 30 -1.61 -0.98 -12.92
N ASP A 31 -2.40 -1.69 -13.72
CA ASP A 31 -3.70 -1.20 -14.21
C ASP A 31 -4.79 -1.47 -13.16
N TRP A 32 -4.99 -0.49 -12.28
CA TRP A 32 -5.98 -0.56 -11.20
C TRP A 32 -7.43 -0.57 -11.69
N GLN A 33 -7.70 -0.18 -12.94
CA GLN A 33 -9.05 -0.08 -13.52
C GLN A 33 -10.03 0.76 -12.66
N ILE A 34 -9.50 1.73 -11.91
CA ILE A 34 -10.25 2.64 -11.04
C ILE A 34 -9.90 4.08 -11.45
N PRO A 35 -10.91 4.97 -11.64
CA PRO A 35 -10.66 6.39 -11.87
C PRO A 35 -9.85 7.00 -10.73
N ALA A 36 -8.85 7.83 -11.06
CA ALA A 36 -7.92 8.37 -10.05
C ALA A 36 -8.62 9.20 -8.95
N ASP A 37 -9.73 9.86 -9.29
CA ASP A 37 -10.57 10.64 -8.39
C ASP A 37 -11.49 9.78 -7.49
N ALA A 38 -11.70 8.51 -7.85
CA ALA A 38 -12.47 7.55 -7.06
C ALA A 38 -11.60 6.79 -6.04
N VAL A 39 -10.27 6.94 -6.08
CA VAL A 39 -9.37 6.25 -5.15
C VAL A 39 -9.47 6.85 -3.76
N LEU A 40 -9.80 6.01 -2.78
CA LEU A 40 -9.86 6.38 -1.38
C LEU A 40 -8.62 5.82 -0.66
N LEU A 41 -7.71 6.70 -0.26
CA LEU A 41 -6.50 6.34 0.48
C LEU A 41 -6.57 6.81 1.93
N SER A 42 -5.97 6.02 2.82
CA SER A 42 -5.68 6.45 4.18
C SER A 42 -4.61 7.55 4.19
N ASP A 43 -4.53 8.34 5.26
CA ASP A 43 -3.48 9.37 5.39
C ASP A 43 -2.08 8.76 5.45
N LYS A 44 -1.95 7.52 5.95
CA LYS A 44 -0.69 6.76 5.93
C LYS A 44 -0.25 6.48 4.50
N ASP A 45 -1.16 6.03 3.64
CA ASP A 45 -0.82 5.58 2.29
C ASP A 45 -0.55 6.75 1.33
N LYS A 46 -1.15 7.92 1.60
CA LYS A 46 -0.87 9.17 0.87
C LYS A 46 0.57 9.66 1.00
N ILE A 47 1.29 9.25 2.04
CA ILE A 47 2.67 9.70 2.33
C ILE A 47 3.72 8.59 2.16
N LEU A 48 3.35 7.46 1.56
CA LEU A 48 4.30 6.38 1.30
C LEU A 48 5.30 6.77 0.21
N PRO A 49 6.56 6.31 0.31
CA PRO A 49 7.59 6.59 -0.69
C PRO A 49 7.30 5.91 -2.02
N SER A 50 8.04 6.31 -3.07
CA SER A 50 8.06 5.54 -4.32
C SER A 50 8.58 4.11 -4.07
N PHE A 51 8.24 3.19 -4.96
CA PHE A 51 8.75 1.81 -4.94
C PHE A 51 10.29 1.79 -4.92
N THR A 52 10.91 2.64 -5.73
CA THR A 52 12.38 2.74 -5.82
C THR A 52 13.03 3.25 -4.53
N GLU A 53 12.36 4.13 -3.80
CA GLU A 53 12.84 4.59 -2.49
C GLU A 53 12.61 3.54 -1.41
N ALA A 54 11.44 2.91 -1.39
CA ALA A 54 11.08 1.89 -0.42
C ALA A 54 12.10 0.73 -0.41
N ILE A 55 12.45 0.19 -1.58
CA ILE A 55 13.40 -0.93 -1.69
C ILE A 55 14.82 -0.61 -1.20
N LYS A 56 15.19 0.67 -1.03
CA LYS A 56 16.49 1.05 -0.45
C LYS A 56 16.49 0.99 1.07
N THR A 57 15.30 1.05 1.68
CA THR A 57 15.10 1.17 3.13
C THR A 57 14.49 -0.07 3.75
N LEU A 58 13.71 -0.82 2.98
CA LEU A 58 13.15 -2.11 3.36
C LEU A 58 14.26 -3.16 3.30
N ASN A 59 14.87 -3.43 4.45
CA ASN A 59 15.78 -4.55 4.64
C ASN A 59 14.94 -5.79 5.01
N PHE A 60 14.85 -6.73 4.09
CA PHE A 60 14.25 -8.06 4.32
C PHE A 60 15.31 -9.04 4.81
#